data_AF-A0A517L439-F1
#
_entry.id   AF-A0A517L439-F1
#
_cell.length_a   1.000
_cell.length_b   1.000
_cell.length_c   1.000
_cell.angle_alpha   90.00
_cell.angle_beta   90.00
_cell.angle_gamma   90.00
#
_symmetry.space_group_name_H-M   'P 1'
#
loop_
_entity.id
_entity.type
_entity.pdbx_description
1 polymer ?
#
loop_
_entity_poly.entity_id
_entity_poly.type
_entity_poly.pdbx_seq_one_letter_code
_entity_poly.pdbx_strand_id
1 'polypeptide(L)'
;MSHYRALAAADGEERSRESGVETFGRTNEKEASTRYMIVLTCSTGGLQVVWSLIMSNGTPFLITLGLPESLTALVWAPLQAGIRALIVDNCPARQQVEASAWASRITGAGNMIGYLFGFIPVHSIMPLIDMSQFAWLCIVASLILSSTVGITLILIQEKDPRLLPAPLGEGLSFVKTVKHIVWSAQAMPYSVFEVCKVQFFAWMGWFGYLFYISSYVGNLYAAPRLAEDLNMSSTDKGNIVEDAVRLGSLASLVFATFALTTSILLPVMIERFNRGAGQKPTTAITTAWTYLHLLFSLSMFSTIFVRSETTAIVLAAFVGISWAGTLWIPFALIGKDVAARNEINAHVLEGELEPAQQDQAGAIMGLHNSAISAPQIIAALASGIILWLVPRDGLGWVMRFGGCSTLAAAWFASKMEAR
;
A
#
# COMPACT_ATOMS: atom_id res chain seq x y z
N MET A 1 -6.93 1.17 -45.28
CA MET A 1 -8.03 0.19 -45.12
C MET A 1 -7.64 -1.25 -45.43
N SER A 2 -6.92 -1.56 -46.53
CA SER A 2 -6.54 -2.96 -46.85
C SER A 2 -5.57 -3.59 -45.84
N HIS A 3 -4.64 -2.81 -45.30
CA HIS A 3 -3.67 -3.28 -44.29
C HIS A 3 -4.34 -3.66 -42.96
N TYR A 4 -5.33 -2.87 -42.52
CA TYR A 4 -6.13 -3.14 -41.32
C TYR A 4 -7.01 -4.39 -41.46
N ARG A 5 -7.56 -4.65 -42.66
CA ARG A 5 -8.33 -5.88 -42.93
C ARG A 5 -7.45 -7.13 -42.93
N ALA A 6 -6.22 -7.02 -43.41
CA ALA A 6 -5.25 -8.11 -43.37
C ALA A 6 -4.80 -8.42 -41.93
N LEU A 7 -4.63 -7.39 -41.08
CA LEU A 7 -4.34 -7.56 -39.66
C LEU A 7 -5.52 -8.18 -38.91
N ALA A 8 -6.76 -7.74 -39.17
CA ALA A 8 -7.95 -8.33 -38.56
C ALA A 8 -8.21 -9.79 -38.97
N ALA A 9 -7.82 -10.17 -40.19
CA ALA A 9 -7.91 -11.56 -40.66
C ALA A 9 -6.83 -12.46 -40.02
N ALA A 10 -5.60 -11.95 -39.86
CA ALA A 10 -4.54 -12.65 -39.15
C ALA A 10 -4.86 -12.80 -37.64
N ASP A 11 -5.43 -11.75 -37.04
CA ASP A 11 -5.91 -11.74 -35.65
C ASP A 11 -7.05 -12.75 -35.43
N GLY A 12 -7.95 -12.90 -36.41
CA GLY A 12 -9.01 -13.92 -36.39
C GLY A 12 -8.49 -15.36 -36.45
N GLU A 13 -7.43 -15.62 -37.21
CA GLU A 13 -6.76 -16.93 -37.24
C GLU A 13 -5.97 -17.21 -35.96
N GLU A 14 -5.34 -16.19 -35.36
CA GLU A 14 -4.60 -16.33 -34.09
C GLU A 14 -5.54 -16.56 -32.89
N ARG A 15 -6.68 -15.84 -32.84
CA ARG A 15 -7.77 -16.07 -31.85
C ARG A 15 -8.34 -17.48 -31.92
N SER A 16 -8.41 -18.06 -33.12
CA SER A 16 -8.88 -19.44 -33.32
C SER A 16 -7.85 -20.50 -32.89
N ARG A 17 -6.57 -20.13 -32.75
CA ARG A 17 -5.50 -20.95 -32.17
C ARG A 17 -5.39 -20.77 -30.65
N GLU A 18 -5.62 -19.57 -30.13
CA GLU A 18 -5.63 -19.29 -28.68
C GLU A 18 -6.85 -19.87 -27.95
N SER A 19 -7.99 -20.08 -28.65
CA SER A 19 -9.19 -20.71 -28.08
C SER A 19 -8.99 -22.16 -27.60
N GLY A 20 -7.85 -22.78 -27.93
CA GLY A 20 -7.45 -24.10 -27.43
C GLY A 20 -6.63 -24.09 -26.12
N VAL A 21 -6.24 -22.91 -25.61
CA VAL A 21 -5.52 -22.78 -24.33
C VAL A 21 -6.50 -22.33 -23.27
N GLU A 22 -6.97 -23.25 -22.42
CA GLU A 22 -7.76 -22.90 -21.23
C GLU A 22 -6.97 -21.90 -20.37
N THR A 23 -7.35 -20.62 -20.42
CA THR A 23 -6.72 -19.58 -19.62
C THR A 23 -7.08 -19.81 -18.16
N PHE A 24 -6.08 -20.04 -17.30
CA PHE A 24 -6.29 -20.34 -15.88
C PHE A 24 -7.22 -19.31 -15.22
N GLY A 25 -8.43 -19.75 -14.83
CA GLY A 25 -9.35 -18.97 -14.01
C GLY A 25 -10.14 -17.86 -14.73
N ARG A 26 -10.15 -17.77 -16.07
CA ARG A 26 -11.14 -16.97 -16.81
C ARG A 26 -12.36 -17.84 -17.12
N THR A 27 -13.48 -17.56 -16.48
CA THR A 27 -14.74 -18.34 -16.65
C THR A 27 -15.52 -17.93 -17.90
N ASN A 28 -15.23 -16.75 -18.45
CA ASN A 28 -15.60 -16.23 -19.77
C ASN A 28 -14.65 -15.06 -20.07
N GLU A 29 -14.46 -14.64 -21.34
CA GLU A 29 -13.57 -13.50 -21.72
C GLU A 29 -13.79 -12.21 -20.90
N LYS A 30 -14.91 -12.09 -20.17
CA LYS A 30 -15.32 -10.90 -19.41
C LYS A 30 -15.16 -10.97 -17.89
N GLU A 31 -14.85 -12.14 -17.28
CA GLU A 31 -14.84 -12.28 -15.81
C GLU A 31 -13.64 -13.10 -15.29
N ALA A 32 -12.95 -12.57 -14.28
CA ALA A 32 -11.89 -13.26 -13.56
C ALA A 32 -12.46 -14.03 -12.36
N SER A 33 -12.00 -15.27 -12.17
CA SER A 33 -12.32 -16.09 -10.99
C SER A 33 -11.63 -15.55 -9.73
N THR A 34 -12.23 -15.79 -8.57
CA THR A 34 -11.62 -15.51 -7.26
C THR A 34 -10.23 -16.12 -7.12
N ARG A 35 -10.00 -17.32 -7.66
CA ARG A 35 -8.67 -17.96 -7.66
C ARG A 35 -7.64 -17.16 -8.45
N TYR A 36 -8.05 -16.62 -9.59
CA TYR A 36 -7.20 -15.76 -10.41
C TYR A 36 -6.85 -14.46 -9.67
N MET A 37 -7.83 -13.81 -9.00
CA MET A 37 -7.57 -12.60 -8.21
C MET A 37 -6.61 -12.84 -7.03
N ILE A 38 -6.69 -14.00 -6.38
CA ILE A 38 -5.75 -14.37 -5.31
C ILE A 38 -4.33 -14.53 -5.87
N VAL A 39 -4.19 -15.20 -7.02
CA VAL A 39 -2.88 -15.37 -7.67
C VAL A 39 -2.33 -14.03 -8.16
N LEU A 40 -3.16 -13.19 -8.78
CA LEU A 40 -2.79 -11.87 -9.27
C LEU A 40 -2.26 -10.95 -8.16
N THR A 41 -2.75 -11.12 -6.94
CA THR A 41 -2.38 -10.31 -5.78
C THR A 41 -1.29 -10.94 -4.90
N CYS A 42 -0.86 -12.17 -5.18
CA CYS A 42 0.03 -12.92 -4.28
C CYS A 42 1.42 -12.28 -4.13
N SER A 43 1.97 -11.71 -5.21
CA SER A 43 3.23 -10.95 -5.20
C SER A 43 3.16 -9.71 -4.30
N THR A 44 1.97 -9.12 -4.14
CA THR A 44 1.76 -8.03 -3.18
C THR A 44 2.00 -8.53 -1.76
N GLY A 45 1.54 -9.74 -1.43
CA GLY A 45 1.74 -10.33 -0.11
C GLY A 45 3.22 -10.58 0.20
N GLY A 46 3.95 -11.12 -0.78
CA GLY A 46 5.40 -11.32 -0.64
C GLY A 46 6.17 -10.03 -0.44
N LEU A 47 5.85 -8.99 -1.24
CA LEU A 47 6.43 -7.65 -1.05
C LEU A 47 6.14 -7.09 0.35
N GLN A 48 4.96 -7.34 0.89
CA GLN A 48 4.55 -6.82 2.19
C GLN A 48 5.21 -7.52 3.37
N VAL A 49 5.57 -8.79 3.22
CA VAL A 49 6.47 -9.47 4.18
C VAL A 49 7.82 -8.75 4.23
N VAL A 50 8.41 -8.45 3.08
CA VAL A 50 9.70 -7.72 3.00
C VAL A 50 9.58 -6.36 3.68
N TRP A 51 8.53 -5.59 3.36
CA TRP A 51 8.29 -4.27 3.94
C TRP A 51 8.14 -4.33 5.46
N SER A 52 7.38 -5.29 5.97
CA SER A 52 7.16 -5.45 7.41
C SER A 52 8.43 -5.86 8.17
N LEU A 53 9.28 -6.67 7.54
CA LEU A 53 10.59 -7.03 8.10
C LEU A 53 11.55 -5.83 8.13
N ILE A 54 11.56 -5.00 7.10
CA ILE A 54 12.35 -3.75 7.06
C ILE A 54 11.86 -2.77 8.13
N MET A 55 10.55 -2.56 8.26
CA MET A 55 10.00 -1.61 9.26
C MET A 55 10.21 -2.08 10.70
N SER A 56 10.23 -3.39 10.96
CA SER A 56 10.40 -3.93 12.31
C SER A 56 11.87 -4.03 12.72
N ASN A 57 12.75 -4.50 11.83
CA ASN A 57 14.12 -4.88 12.16
C ASN A 57 15.18 -4.17 11.31
N GLY A 58 14.79 -3.55 10.19
CA GLY A 58 15.71 -2.88 9.27
C GLY A 58 16.28 -1.57 9.82
N THR A 59 15.44 -0.71 10.42
CA THR A 59 15.91 0.59 10.95
C THR A 59 16.97 0.46 12.03
N PRO A 60 16.81 -0.37 13.08
CA PRO A 60 17.86 -0.58 14.08
C PRO A 60 19.18 -1.10 13.46
N PHE A 61 19.09 -2.01 12.50
CA PHE A 61 20.26 -2.60 11.85
C PHE A 61 20.99 -1.64 10.91
N LEU A 62 20.26 -0.86 10.10
CA LEU A 62 20.84 0.14 9.20
C LEU A 62 21.55 1.26 9.97
N ILE A 63 21.01 1.64 11.14
CA ILE A 63 21.67 2.57 12.06
C ILE A 63 22.99 1.98 12.58
N THR A 64 23.04 0.68 12.91
CA THR A 64 24.30 0.03 13.33
C THR A 64 25.34 -0.05 12.21
N LEU A 65 24.93 0.00 10.94
CA LEU A 65 25.82 -0.03 9.77
C LEU A 65 26.25 1.37 9.26
N GLY A 66 25.73 2.46 9.83
CA GLY A 66 26.07 3.83 9.43
C GLY A 66 25.53 4.27 8.07
N LEU A 67 24.57 3.54 7.49
CA LEU A 67 23.95 3.89 6.22
C LEU A 67 22.85 4.95 6.40
N PRO A 68 22.78 5.98 5.54
CA PRO A 68 21.68 6.95 5.58
C PRO A 68 20.36 6.30 5.13
N GLU A 69 19.32 6.48 5.94
CA GLU A 69 17.95 5.93 5.75
C GLU A 69 17.35 6.25 4.37
N SER A 70 17.84 7.27 3.68
CA SER A 70 17.34 7.71 2.37
C SER A 70 17.68 6.78 1.20
N LEU A 71 18.79 6.02 1.26
CA LEU A 71 19.22 5.15 0.16
C LEU A 71 18.46 3.83 0.09
N THR A 72 17.96 3.33 1.22
CA THR A 72 17.25 2.06 1.30
C THR A 72 15.82 2.15 0.76
N ALA A 73 15.20 3.33 0.81
CA ALA A 73 13.87 3.57 0.26
C ALA A 73 13.81 3.49 -1.28
N LEU A 74 14.93 3.74 -1.98
CA LEU A 74 14.97 3.83 -3.45
C LEU A 74 14.84 2.45 -4.13
N VAL A 75 15.26 1.37 -3.47
CA VAL A 75 15.29 0.00 -4.03
C VAL A 75 13.88 -0.59 -4.19
N TRP A 76 12.94 -0.21 -3.31
CA TRP A 76 11.64 -0.91 -3.19
C TRP A 76 10.51 -0.23 -3.95
N ALA A 77 10.64 1.05 -4.29
CA ALA A 77 9.60 1.84 -4.95
C ALA A 77 9.16 1.29 -6.34
N PRO A 78 10.08 0.82 -7.22
CA PRO A 78 9.69 0.32 -8.54
C PRO A 78 8.83 -0.95 -8.48
N LEU A 79 9.19 -1.90 -7.60
CA LEU A 79 8.48 -3.17 -7.46
C LEU A 79 7.04 -2.96 -6.96
N GLN A 80 6.87 -2.04 -6.00
CA GLN A 80 5.55 -1.68 -5.48
C GLN A 80 4.65 -1.04 -6.53
N ALA A 81 5.21 -0.15 -7.37
CA ALA A 81 4.47 0.48 -8.45
C ALA A 81 4.04 -0.55 -9.52
N GLY A 82 4.96 -1.43 -9.92
CA GLY A 82 4.71 -2.47 -10.92
C GLY A 82 3.62 -3.46 -10.49
N ILE A 83 3.70 -3.99 -9.27
CA ILE A 83 2.69 -4.94 -8.75
C ILE A 83 1.30 -4.30 -8.66
N ARG A 84 1.21 -3.00 -8.31
CA ARG A 84 -0.07 -2.27 -8.27
C ARG A 84 -0.66 -2.05 -9.67
N ALA A 85 0.18 -1.73 -10.65
CA ALA A 85 -0.25 -1.59 -12.03
C ALA A 85 -0.76 -2.93 -12.58
N LEU A 86 -0.05 -4.03 -12.31
CA LEU A 86 -0.41 -5.38 -12.75
C LEU A 86 -1.85 -5.76 -12.39
N ILE A 87 -2.31 -5.43 -11.18
CA ILE A 87 -3.69 -5.71 -10.73
C ILE A 87 -4.70 -4.93 -11.58
N VAL A 88 -4.43 -3.65 -11.84
CA VAL A 88 -5.33 -2.79 -12.61
C VAL A 88 -5.36 -3.20 -14.08
N ASP A 89 -4.22 -3.55 -14.64
CA ASP A 89 -4.08 -3.87 -16.07
C ASP A 89 -4.70 -5.22 -16.44
N ASN A 90 -4.67 -6.19 -15.51
CA ASN A 90 -5.17 -7.55 -15.77
C ASN A 90 -6.60 -7.81 -15.26
N CYS A 91 -7.08 -7.04 -14.28
CA CYS A 91 -8.42 -7.23 -13.73
C CYS A 91 -9.50 -6.53 -14.59
N PRO A 92 -10.62 -7.21 -14.91
CA PRO A 92 -11.76 -6.57 -15.57
C PRO A 92 -12.26 -5.36 -14.77
N ALA A 93 -12.60 -4.29 -15.49
CA ALA A 93 -13.17 -3.03 -15.00
C ALA A 93 -14.23 -3.22 -13.90
N ARG A 94 -15.19 -4.14 -14.12
CA ARG A 94 -16.30 -4.43 -13.19
C ARG A 94 -15.84 -5.06 -11.86
N GLN A 95 -14.69 -5.74 -11.85
CA GLN A 95 -14.16 -6.49 -10.70
C GLN A 95 -13.02 -5.78 -9.97
N GLN A 96 -12.64 -4.56 -10.39
CA GLN A 96 -11.56 -3.78 -9.76
C GLN A 96 -11.75 -3.57 -8.26
N VAL A 97 -13.01 -3.42 -7.81
CA VAL A 97 -13.34 -3.29 -6.37
C VAL A 97 -13.03 -4.59 -5.61
N GLU A 98 -13.33 -5.75 -6.21
CA GLU A 98 -13.08 -7.05 -5.60
C GLU A 98 -11.57 -7.39 -5.62
N ALA A 99 -10.88 -7.12 -6.73
CA ALA A 99 -9.44 -7.29 -6.84
C ALA A 99 -8.69 -6.40 -5.85
N SER A 100 -9.09 -5.14 -5.69
CA SER A 100 -8.53 -4.24 -4.68
C SER A 100 -8.78 -4.73 -3.25
N ALA A 101 -9.94 -5.33 -2.98
CA ALA A 101 -10.23 -5.94 -1.68
C ALA A 101 -9.34 -7.17 -1.42
N TRP A 102 -9.12 -8.03 -2.41
CA TRP A 102 -8.16 -9.14 -2.30
C TRP A 102 -6.73 -8.64 -2.10
N ALA A 103 -6.30 -7.62 -2.84
CA ALA A 103 -4.98 -7.00 -2.66
C ALA A 103 -4.78 -6.46 -1.24
N SER A 104 -5.80 -5.83 -0.65
CA SER A 104 -5.77 -5.38 0.75
C SER A 104 -5.66 -6.54 1.74
N ARG A 105 -6.38 -7.65 1.52
CA ARG A 105 -6.33 -8.83 2.40
C ARG A 105 -4.97 -9.53 2.33
N ILE A 106 -4.45 -9.72 1.12
CA ILE A 106 -3.14 -10.34 0.89
C ILE A 106 -2.01 -9.45 1.43
N THR A 107 -2.14 -8.11 1.31
CA THR A 107 -1.26 -7.16 1.99
C THR A 107 -1.29 -7.33 3.50
N GLY A 108 -2.48 -7.40 4.11
CA GLY A 108 -2.62 -7.59 5.54
C GLY A 108 -2.02 -8.91 6.03
N ALA A 109 -2.22 -10.00 5.27
CA ALA A 109 -1.63 -11.30 5.56
C ALA A 109 -0.10 -11.26 5.48
N GLY A 110 0.45 -10.62 4.44
CA GLY A 110 1.89 -10.41 4.31
C GLY A 110 2.47 -9.61 5.48
N ASN A 111 1.80 -8.53 5.89
CA ASN A 111 2.25 -7.74 7.03
C ASN A 111 2.26 -8.55 8.33
N MET A 112 1.19 -9.30 8.59
CA MET A 112 1.09 -10.15 9.78
C MET A 112 2.20 -11.20 9.81
N ILE A 113 2.46 -11.87 8.68
CA ILE A 113 3.55 -12.86 8.56
C ILE A 113 4.91 -12.20 8.80
N GLY A 114 5.17 -11.05 8.18
CA GLY A 114 6.44 -10.32 8.34
C GLY A 114 6.69 -9.91 9.79
N TYR A 115 5.70 -9.29 10.45
CA TYR A 115 5.86 -8.90 11.86
C TYR A 115 5.92 -10.09 12.82
N LEU A 116 5.25 -11.21 12.50
CA LEU A 116 5.36 -12.44 13.29
C LEU A 116 6.79 -12.98 13.27
N PHE A 117 7.41 -13.09 12.08
CA PHE A 117 8.81 -13.50 11.96
C PHE A 117 9.76 -12.47 12.58
N GLY A 118 9.44 -11.18 12.51
CA GLY A 118 10.22 -10.11 13.14
C GLY A 118 10.14 -10.10 14.68
N PHE A 119 9.14 -10.77 15.26
CA PHE A 119 8.95 -10.88 16.72
C PHE A 119 9.61 -12.15 17.30
N ILE A 120 9.61 -13.26 16.58
CA ILE A 120 10.12 -14.54 17.08
C ILE A 120 11.66 -14.58 17.01
N PRO A 121 12.37 -14.84 18.12
CA PRO A 121 13.83 -14.96 18.11
C PRO A 121 14.30 -16.15 17.27
N VAL A 122 15.34 -15.94 16.46
CA VAL A 122 15.92 -17.01 15.61
C VAL A 122 16.41 -18.21 16.42
N HIS A 123 17.02 -17.97 17.59
CA HIS A 123 17.52 -19.02 18.49
C HIS A 123 16.41 -19.95 18.99
N SER A 124 15.16 -19.49 19.06
CA SER A 124 14.02 -20.32 19.43
C SER A 124 13.58 -21.25 18.29
N ILE A 125 13.81 -20.86 17.04
CA ILE A 125 13.41 -21.64 15.86
C ILE A 125 14.55 -22.57 15.41
N MET A 126 15.78 -22.08 15.41
CA MET A 126 16.97 -22.78 14.93
C MET A 126 18.09 -22.69 15.97
N PRO A 127 18.03 -23.49 17.05
CA PRO A 127 19.00 -23.42 18.15
C PRO A 127 20.42 -23.85 17.76
N LEU A 128 20.61 -24.44 16.57
CA LEU A 128 21.89 -24.97 16.09
C LEU A 128 22.61 -24.03 15.10
N ILE A 129 22.01 -22.90 14.72
CA ILE A 129 22.56 -21.98 13.73
C ILE A 129 22.90 -20.66 14.42
N ASP A 130 24.19 -20.35 14.49
CA ASP A 130 24.68 -19.06 14.97
C ASP A 130 24.61 -18.03 13.83
N MET A 131 23.41 -17.48 13.64
CA MET A 131 23.12 -16.46 12.63
C MET A 131 22.37 -15.28 13.27
N SER A 132 22.66 -14.07 12.81
CA SER A 132 21.96 -12.88 13.29
C SER A 132 20.47 -12.90 12.92
N GLN A 133 19.63 -12.30 13.78
CA GLN A 133 18.19 -12.19 13.53
C GLN A 133 17.89 -11.53 12.18
N PHE A 134 18.63 -10.48 11.81
CA PHE A 134 18.44 -9.80 10.53
C PHE A 134 18.79 -10.68 9.32
N ALA A 135 19.88 -11.46 9.39
CA ALA A 135 20.27 -12.36 8.30
C ALA A 135 19.22 -13.46 8.05
N TRP A 136 18.65 -14.04 9.13
CA TRP A 136 17.51 -14.95 9.03
C TRP A 136 16.32 -14.30 8.32
N LEU A 137 15.94 -13.09 8.74
CA LEU A 137 14.81 -12.38 8.16
C LEU A 137 15.02 -12.07 6.67
N CYS A 138 16.24 -11.74 6.25
CA CYS A 138 16.58 -11.54 4.84
C CYS A 138 16.40 -12.82 4.00
N ILE A 139 16.75 -13.99 4.54
CA ILE A 139 16.56 -15.28 3.86
C ILE A 139 15.06 -15.57 3.69
N VAL A 140 14.29 -15.44 4.76
CA VAL A 140 12.84 -15.65 4.74
C VAL A 140 12.15 -14.70 3.77
N ALA A 141 12.49 -13.41 3.83
CA ALA A 141 12.02 -12.37 2.92
C ALA A 141 12.28 -12.74 1.45
N SER A 142 13.50 -13.16 1.13
CA SER A 142 13.93 -13.50 -0.24
C SER A 142 13.21 -14.73 -0.78
N LEU A 143 13.01 -15.77 0.05
CA LEU A 143 12.30 -16.98 -0.34
C LEU A 143 10.81 -16.71 -0.59
N ILE A 144 10.16 -15.96 0.29
CA ILE A 144 8.74 -15.61 0.14
C ILE A 144 8.54 -14.70 -1.06
N LEU A 145 9.39 -13.69 -1.26
CA LEU A 145 9.27 -12.81 -2.41
C LEU A 145 9.51 -13.58 -3.73
N SER A 146 10.57 -14.40 -3.80
CA SER A 146 10.89 -15.17 -5.01
C SER A 146 9.80 -16.17 -5.37
N SER A 147 9.21 -16.84 -4.38
CA SER A 147 8.10 -17.78 -4.61
C SER A 147 6.83 -17.07 -5.08
N THR A 148 6.43 -15.98 -4.41
CA THR A 148 5.22 -15.22 -4.80
C THR A 148 5.35 -14.56 -6.16
N VAL A 149 6.51 -13.97 -6.49
CA VAL A 149 6.80 -13.43 -7.82
C VAL A 149 6.86 -14.55 -8.86
N GLY A 150 7.53 -15.67 -8.56
CA GLY A 150 7.61 -16.83 -9.44
C GLY A 150 6.23 -17.41 -9.79
N ILE A 151 5.34 -17.52 -8.81
CA ILE A 151 3.94 -17.92 -9.01
C ILE A 151 3.23 -16.95 -9.97
N THR A 152 3.43 -15.65 -9.79
CA THR A 152 2.84 -14.62 -10.65
C THR A 152 3.35 -14.74 -12.09
N LEU A 153 4.67 -14.88 -12.27
CA LEU A 153 5.30 -15.01 -13.59
C LEU A 153 4.88 -16.27 -14.35
N ILE A 154 4.56 -17.36 -13.64
CA ILE A 154 4.14 -18.63 -14.25
C ILE A 154 2.65 -18.62 -14.59
N LEU A 155 1.81 -18.04 -13.72
CA LEU A 155 0.35 -18.19 -13.81
C LEU A 155 -0.38 -16.98 -14.40
N ILE A 156 0.21 -15.79 -14.39
CA ILE A 156 -0.39 -14.58 -14.95
C ILE A 156 0.18 -14.34 -16.35
N GLN A 157 -0.69 -14.44 -17.34
CA GLN A 157 -0.37 -14.13 -18.72
C GLN A 157 -0.75 -12.68 -19.02
N GLU A 158 0.23 -11.85 -19.34
CA GLU A 158 0.03 -10.45 -19.73
C GLU A 158 -0.47 -10.36 -21.17
N LYS A 159 -1.28 -9.33 -21.48
CA LYS A 159 -1.66 -9.02 -22.86
C LYS A 159 -0.46 -8.45 -23.60
N ASP A 160 -0.22 -8.89 -24.85
CA ASP A 160 0.90 -8.37 -25.64
C ASP A 160 0.71 -6.86 -25.91
N PRO A 161 1.59 -5.98 -25.40
CA PRO A 161 1.47 -4.54 -25.59
C PRO A 161 1.59 -4.12 -27.06
N ARG A 162 2.14 -4.98 -27.93
CA ARG A 162 2.33 -4.70 -29.36
C ARG A 162 1.05 -4.82 -30.17
N LEU A 163 0.03 -5.47 -29.60
CA LEU A 163 -1.32 -5.53 -30.17
C LEU A 163 -2.13 -4.26 -29.89
N LEU A 164 -1.68 -3.44 -28.93
CA LEU A 164 -2.25 -2.12 -28.69
C LEU A 164 -1.73 -1.15 -29.78
N PRO A 165 -2.55 -0.24 -30.31
CA PRO A 165 -2.11 0.74 -31.28
C PRO A 165 -0.96 1.53 -30.67
N ALA A 166 0.20 1.43 -31.32
CA ALA A 166 1.40 2.11 -30.88
C ALA A 166 1.09 3.62 -30.76
N PRO A 167 1.41 4.28 -29.64
CA PRO A 167 1.44 5.73 -29.61
C PRO A 167 2.36 6.17 -30.75
N LEU A 168 1.85 7.01 -31.64
CA LEU A 168 2.58 7.54 -32.81
C LEU A 168 4.01 7.89 -32.42
N GLY A 169 4.96 7.27 -33.11
CA GLY A 169 6.37 7.19 -32.74
C GLY A 169 7.03 8.52 -32.39
N GLU A 170 7.22 8.75 -31.10
CA GLU A 170 8.06 9.83 -30.60
C GLU A 170 8.96 9.29 -29.47
N GLY A 171 10.27 9.50 -29.60
CA GLY A 171 11.24 9.04 -28.60
C GLY A 171 10.94 9.56 -27.19
N LEU A 172 11.30 8.76 -26.17
CA LEU A 172 11.16 9.13 -24.76
C LEU A 172 11.92 10.44 -24.48
N SER A 173 11.18 11.55 -24.42
CA SER A 173 11.68 12.82 -23.90
C SER A 173 11.11 13.04 -22.51
N PHE A 174 11.97 13.16 -21.50
CA PHE A 174 11.57 13.45 -20.12
C PHE A 174 10.63 14.66 -20.03
N VAL A 175 10.88 15.71 -20.83
CA VAL A 175 10.05 16.92 -20.89
C VAL A 175 8.65 16.61 -21.41
N LYS A 176 8.52 15.73 -22.42
CA LYS A 176 7.21 15.30 -22.93
C LYS A 176 6.47 14.47 -21.88
N THR A 177 7.15 13.59 -21.15
CA THR A 177 6.56 12.82 -20.04
C THR A 177 6.04 13.73 -18.94
N VAL A 178 6.83 14.72 -18.49
CA VAL A 178 6.39 15.70 -17.48
C VAL A 178 5.21 16.53 -17.99
N LYS A 179 5.26 17.03 -19.23
CA LYS A 179 4.16 17.78 -19.85
C LYS A 179 2.89 16.92 -19.94
N HIS A 180 3.03 15.65 -20.27
CA HIS A 180 1.93 14.68 -20.30
C HIS A 180 1.34 14.46 -18.91
N ILE A 181 2.16 14.30 -17.87
CA ILE A 181 1.68 14.17 -16.47
C ILE A 181 0.89 15.41 -16.05
N VAL A 182 1.40 16.62 -16.34
CA VAL A 182 0.72 17.88 -16.01
C VAL A 182 -0.62 17.97 -16.75
N TRP A 183 -0.64 17.64 -18.04
CA TRP A 183 -1.88 17.61 -18.83
C TRP A 183 -2.88 16.58 -18.29
N SER A 184 -2.44 15.36 -17.99
CA SER A 184 -3.29 14.33 -17.39
C SER A 184 -3.84 14.73 -16.02
N ALA A 185 -3.06 15.46 -15.22
CA ALA A 185 -3.54 16.01 -13.94
C ALA A 185 -4.62 17.07 -14.14
N GLN A 186 -4.51 17.90 -15.19
CA GLN A 186 -5.52 18.91 -15.54
C GLN A 186 -6.78 18.31 -16.18
N ALA A 187 -6.63 17.22 -16.95
CA ALA A 187 -7.72 16.52 -17.62
C ALA A 187 -8.41 15.47 -16.72
N MET A 188 -7.97 15.30 -15.47
CA MET A 188 -8.48 14.31 -14.55
C MET A 188 -9.93 14.62 -14.12
N PRO A 189 -10.82 13.61 -13.99
CA PRO A 189 -12.15 13.81 -13.45
C PRO A 189 -12.09 14.34 -12.02
N TYR A 190 -13.03 15.23 -11.70
CA TYR A 190 -13.10 15.83 -10.37
C TYR A 190 -13.18 14.79 -9.25
N SER A 191 -13.92 13.69 -9.46
CA SER A 191 -14.03 12.57 -8.51
C SER A 191 -12.66 12.00 -8.11
N VAL A 192 -11.80 11.72 -9.09
CA VAL A 192 -10.45 11.17 -8.88
C VAL A 192 -9.54 12.20 -8.22
N PHE A 193 -9.64 13.46 -8.64
CA PHE A 193 -8.86 14.54 -8.03
C PHE A 193 -9.18 14.72 -6.53
N GLU A 194 -10.45 14.63 -6.14
CA GLU A 194 -10.84 14.65 -4.72
C GLU A 194 -10.22 13.49 -3.94
N VAL A 195 -10.22 12.27 -4.49
CA VAL A 195 -9.55 11.12 -3.85
C VAL A 195 -8.06 11.38 -3.69
N CYS A 196 -7.38 11.87 -4.73
CA CYS A 196 -5.96 12.21 -4.68
C CYS A 196 -5.64 13.26 -3.60
N LYS A 197 -6.48 14.29 -3.44
CA LYS A 197 -6.31 15.28 -2.37
C LYS A 197 -6.41 14.66 -0.98
N VAL A 198 -7.40 13.79 -0.74
CA VAL A 198 -7.52 13.09 0.54
C VAL A 198 -6.31 12.20 0.78
N GLN A 199 -5.87 11.44 -0.24
CA GLN A 199 -4.67 10.60 -0.18
C GLN A 199 -3.41 11.40 0.16
N PHE A 200 -3.25 12.59 -0.41
CA PHE A 200 -2.10 13.45 -0.14
C PHE A 200 -1.95 13.77 1.35
N PHE A 201 -3.01 14.26 1.98
CA PHE A 201 -3.00 14.58 3.41
C PHE A 201 -2.99 13.33 4.29
N ALA A 202 -3.65 12.24 3.86
CA ALA A 202 -3.66 10.99 4.59
C ALA A 202 -2.25 10.40 4.68
N TRP A 203 -1.53 10.28 3.56
CA TRP A 203 -0.19 9.68 3.52
C TRP A 203 0.90 10.57 4.12
N MET A 204 0.74 11.89 4.08
CA MET A 204 1.55 12.79 4.91
C MET A 204 1.39 12.46 6.40
N GLY A 205 0.17 12.13 6.82
CA GLY A 205 -0.14 11.77 8.20
C GLY A 205 0.37 10.39 8.62
N TRP A 206 0.18 9.40 7.76
CA TRP A 206 0.60 8.02 8.00
C TRP A 206 2.11 7.87 8.12
N PHE A 207 2.90 8.73 7.48
CA PHE A 207 4.37 8.67 7.51
C PHE A 207 4.92 8.56 8.94
N GLY A 208 4.51 9.46 9.83
CA GLY A 208 5.02 9.48 11.20
C GLY A 208 4.76 8.17 11.95
N TYR A 209 3.57 7.59 11.78
CA TYR A 209 3.22 6.31 12.40
C TYR A 209 4.00 5.15 11.77
N LEU A 210 3.98 5.03 10.45
CA LEU A 210 4.55 3.87 9.73
C LEU A 210 6.05 3.70 9.99
N PHE A 211 6.79 4.81 10.08
CA PHE A 211 8.24 4.76 10.25
C PHE A 211 8.70 4.80 11.71
N TYR A 212 7.93 5.40 12.62
CA TYR A 212 8.39 5.64 13.98
C TYR A 212 7.65 4.86 15.07
N ILE A 213 6.58 4.11 14.77
CA ILE A 213 5.82 3.38 15.80
C ILE A 213 6.65 2.34 16.55
N SER A 214 7.43 1.52 15.84
CA SER A 214 8.28 0.50 16.47
C SER A 214 9.29 1.14 17.43
N SER A 215 9.97 2.19 16.98
CA SER A 215 10.92 2.96 17.79
C SER A 215 10.24 3.69 18.96
N TYR A 216 9.03 4.19 18.76
CA TYR A 216 8.26 4.86 19.81
C TYR A 216 7.91 3.90 20.96
N VAL A 217 7.40 2.71 20.62
CA VAL A 217 7.09 1.67 21.61
C VAL A 217 8.36 1.16 22.30
N GLY A 218 9.42 0.91 21.52
CA GLY A 218 10.72 0.49 22.06
C GLY A 218 11.30 1.53 23.02
N ASN A 219 11.23 2.82 22.69
CA ASN A 219 11.72 3.90 23.55
C ASN A 219 10.92 4.03 24.85
N LEU A 220 9.59 3.82 24.81
CA LEU A 220 8.77 3.79 26.04
C LEU A 220 9.22 2.70 27.02
N TYR A 221 9.74 1.58 26.50
CA TYR A 221 10.29 0.50 27.32
C TYR A 221 11.75 0.76 27.76
N ALA A 222 12.62 1.10 26.82
CA ALA A 222 14.07 1.15 27.04
C ALA A 222 14.54 2.41 27.77
N ALA A 223 14.01 3.58 27.41
CA ALA A 223 14.48 4.86 27.94
C ALA A 223 14.46 4.97 29.48
N PRO A 224 13.38 4.59 30.19
CA PRO A 224 13.38 4.66 31.65
C PRO A 224 14.39 3.67 32.27
N ARG A 225 14.48 2.44 31.75
CA ARG A 225 15.37 1.39 32.28
C ARG A 225 16.85 1.71 32.07
N LEU A 226 17.19 2.28 30.92
CA LEU A 226 18.54 2.73 30.62
C LEU A 226 18.95 3.97 31.44
N ALA A 227 17.99 4.75 31.94
CA ALA A 227 18.25 5.91 32.79
C ALA A 227 18.41 5.56 34.28
N GLU A 228 17.91 4.39 34.73
CA GLU A 228 17.99 3.96 36.13
C GLU A 228 19.42 3.59 36.57
N ASP A 229 20.22 2.96 35.70
CA ASP A 229 21.59 2.57 36.02
C ASP A 229 22.58 2.93 34.89
N LEU A 230 23.37 3.99 35.13
CA LEU A 230 24.40 4.46 34.19
C LEU A 230 25.59 3.49 34.08
N ASN A 231 25.84 2.67 35.10
CA ASN A 231 26.94 1.71 35.19
C ASN A 231 26.59 0.30 34.72
N MET A 232 25.40 0.12 34.12
CA MET A 232 24.97 -1.16 33.55
C MET A 232 26.01 -1.77 32.60
N SER A 233 26.16 -3.09 32.68
CA SER A 233 27.06 -3.84 31.79
C SER A 233 26.63 -3.68 30.31
N SER A 234 27.58 -3.83 29.39
CA SER A 234 27.29 -3.77 27.95
C SER A 234 26.30 -4.85 27.50
N THR A 235 26.34 -6.01 28.16
CA THR A 235 25.41 -7.13 27.91
C THR A 235 23.99 -6.78 28.32
N ASP A 236 23.79 -6.19 29.49
CA ASP A 236 22.46 -5.82 29.98
C ASP A 236 21.82 -4.71 29.14
N LYS A 237 22.62 -3.73 28.70
CA LYS A 237 22.19 -2.71 27.75
C LYS A 237 21.74 -3.33 26.42
N GLY A 238 22.48 -4.32 25.92
CA GLY A 238 22.13 -5.08 24.73
C GLY A 238 20.79 -5.78 24.86
N ASN A 239 20.56 -6.48 25.98
CA ASN A 239 19.31 -7.20 26.25
C ASN A 239 18.09 -6.26 26.30
N ILE A 240 18.22 -5.09 26.97
CA ILE A 240 17.13 -4.10 27.02
C ILE A 240 16.77 -3.58 25.63
N VAL A 241 17.78 -3.29 24.81
CA VAL A 241 17.57 -2.82 23.43
C VAL A 241 16.92 -3.91 22.58
N GLU A 242 17.33 -5.17 22.74
CA GLU A 242 16.71 -6.30 22.03
C GLU A 242 15.23 -6.46 22.41
N ASP A 243 14.91 -6.40 23.70
CA ASP A 243 13.51 -6.47 24.17
C ASP A 243 12.67 -5.28 23.71
N ALA A 244 13.27 -4.08 23.61
CA ALA A 244 12.61 -2.90 23.04
C ALA A 244 12.24 -3.10 21.57
N VAL A 245 13.15 -3.69 20.76
CA VAL A 245 12.88 -4.02 19.36
C VAL A 245 11.76 -5.05 19.26
N ARG A 246 11.75 -6.08 20.12
CA ARG A 246 10.69 -7.09 20.16
C ARG A 246 9.32 -6.48 20.50
N LEU A 247 9.25 -5.56 21.46
CA LEU A 247 8.01 -4.86 21.79
C LEU A 247 7.51 -3.96 20.65
N GLY A 248 8.42 -3.31 19.91
CA GLY A 248 8.08 -2.58 18.69
C GLY A 248 7.51 -3.47 17.58
N SER A 249 8.11 -4.65 17.39
CA SER A 249 7.59 -5.70 16.49
C SER A 249 6.21 -6.20 16.93
N LEU A 250 5.99 -6.38 18.23
CA LEU A 250 4.69 -6.78 18.79
C LEU A 250 3.60 -5.73 18.52
N ALA A 251 3.89 -4.44 18.70
CA ALA A 251 2.96 -3.37 18.36
C ALA A 251 2.58 -3.40 16.88
N SER A 252 3.56 -3.63 16.00
CA SER A 252 3.36 -3.74 14.56
C SER A 252 2.55 -4.98 14.17
N LEU A 253 2.75 -6.10 14.87
CA LEU A 253 1.95 -7.33 14.71
C LEU A 253 0.49 -7.08 15.11
N VAL A 254 0.24 -6.48 16.26
CA VAL A 254 -1.11 -6.13 16.73
C VAL A 254 -1.81 -5.19 15.73
N PHE A 255 -1.10 -4.17 15.24
CA PHE A 255 -1.59 -3.30 14.17
C PHE A 255 -1.99 -4.11 12.92
N ALA A 256 -1.13 -5.00 12.44
CA ALA A 256 -1.39 -5.81 11.24
C ALA A 256 -2.55 -6.79 11.42
N THR A 257 -2.71 -7.39 12.60
CA THR A 257 -3.84 -8.26 12.92
C THR A 257 -5.16 -7.49 12.82
N PHE A 258 -5.28 -6.34 13.50
CA PHE A 258 -6.50 -5.54 13.45
C PHE A 258 -6.76 -4.95 12.05
N ALA A 259 -5.71 -4.58 11.33
CA ALA A 259 -5.81 -4.16 9.94
C ALA A 259 -6.37 -5.27 9.04
N LEU A 260 -5.87 -6.50 9.16
CA LEU A 260 -6.34 -7.64 8.38
C LEU A 260 -7.80 -7.95 8.73
N THR A 261 -8.13 -8.07 10.02
CA THR A 261 -9.50 -8.31 10.49
C THR A 261 -10.44 -7.24 9.96
N THR A 262 -10.06 -5.97 10.04
CA THR A 262 -10.88 -4.86 9.54
C THR A 262 -11.01 -4.89 8.02
N SER A 263 -9.95 -5.24 7.27
CA SER A 263 -10.01 -5.33 5.80
C SER A 263 -11.00 -6.38 5.29
N ILE A 264 -11.25 -7.43 6.09
CA ILE A 264 -12.22 -8.48 5.79
C ILE A 264 -13.64 -7.99 6.12
N LEU A 265 -13.82 -7.33 7.27
CA LEU A 265 -15.13 -6.95 7.80
C LEU A 265 -15.68 -5.64 7.21
N LEU A 266 -14.82 -4.66 6.92
CA LEU A 266 -15.19 -3.29 6.57
C LEU A 266 -16.10 -3.21 5.33
N PRO A 267 -15.84 -3.91 4.20
CA PRO A 267 -16.73 -3.86 3.05
C PRO A 267 -18.14 -4.40 3.37
N VAL A 268 -18.22 -5.49 4.15
CA VAL A 268 -19.49 -6.11 4.57
C VAL A 268 -20.27 -5.18 5.49
N MET A 269 -19.57 -4.51 6.42
CA MET A 269 -20.19 -3.55 7.33
C MET A 269 -20.78 -2.36 6.58
N ILE A 270 -20.04 -1.80 5.62
CA ILE A 270 -20.50 -0.66 4.81
C ILE A 270 -21.70 -1.07 3.95
N GLU A 271 -21.69 -2.24 3.33
CA GLU A 271 -22.83 -2.71 2.54
C GLU A 271 -24.10 -2.89 3.39
N ARG A 272 -23.97 -3.51 4.57
CA ARG A 272 -25.10 -3.69 5.50
C ARG A 272 -25.65 -2.37 5.99
N PHE A 273 -24.77 -1.44 6.37
CA PHE A 273 -25.16 -0.10 6.81
C PHE A 273 -25.88 0.66 5.69
N ASN A 274 -25.36 0.60 4.47
CA ASN A 274 -25.94 1.25 3.30
C ASN A 274 -27.37 0.75 3.01
N ARG A 275 -27.60 -0.57 3.10
CA ARG A 275 -28.94 -1.18 2.93
C ARG A 275 -29.92 -0.74 4.02
N GLY A 276 -29.46 -0.64 5.27
CA GLY A 276 -30.31 -0.23 6.39
C GLY A 276 -30.65 1.27 6.41
N ALA A 277 -29.73 2.12 5.94
CA ALA A 277 -29.88 3.57 5.95
C ALA A 277 -30.46 4.15 4.65
N GLY A 278 -30.62 3.35 3.58
CA GLY A 278 -31.09 3.82 2.27
C GLY A 278 -30.14 4.83 1.61
N GLN A 279 -28.87 4.85 1.99
CA GLN A 279 -27.88 5.80 1.49
C GLN A 279 -27.38 5.43 0.09
N LYS A 280 -26.77 6.40 -0.60
CA LYS A 280 -26.02 6.11 -1.82
C LYS A 280 -24.76 5.30 -1.45
N PRO A 281 -24.37 4.27 -2.21
CA PRO A 281 -23.18 3.47 -1.90
C PRO A 281 -21.89 4.29 -1.75
N THR A 282 -21.75 5.37 -2.53
CA THR A 282 -20.62 6.30 -2.42
C THR A 282 -20.62 7.01 -1.07
N THR A 283 -21.78 7.44 -0.58
CA THR A 283 -21.94 8.13 0.71
C THR A 283 -21.50 7.29 1.89
N ALA A 284 -21.93 6.03 1.91
CA ALA A 284 -21.54 5.13 2.99
C ALA A 284 -20.02 4.90 3.02
N ILE A 285 -19.38 4.83 1.85
CA ILE A 285 -17.92 4.64 1.72
C ILE A 285 -17.15 5.89 2.16
N THR A 286 -17.52 7.08 1.70
CA THR A 286 -16.86 8.36 2.07
C THR A 286 -17.07 8.73 3.54
N THR A 287 -18.25 8.42 4.08
CA THR A 287 -18.54 8.57 5.51
C THR A 287 -17.67 7.65 6.36
N ALA A 288 -17.59 6.36 6.00
CA ALA A 288 -16.69 5.42 6.67
C ALA A 288 -15.23 5.89 6.59
N TRP A 289 -14.80 6.40 5.43
CA TRP A 289 -13.44 6.91 5.24
C TRP A 289 -13.12 8.08 6.18
N THR A 290 -14.06 9.01 6.31
CA THR A 290 -13.97 10.15 7.22
C THR A 290 -13.77 9.69 8.67
N TYR A 291 -14.60 8.75 9.14
CA TYR A 291 -14.48 8.22 10.50
C TYR A 291 -13.17 7.48 10.75
N LEU A 292 -12.66 6.74 9.76
CA LEU A 292 -11.35 6.06 9.89
C LEU A 292 -10.20 7.08 9.97
N HIS A 293 -10.26 8.19 9.23
CA HIS A 293 -9.28 9.27 9.36
C HIS A 293 -9.39 10.00 10.70
N LEU A 294 -10.60 10.21 11.22
CA LEU A 294 -10.80 10.77 12.56
C LEU A 294 -10.27 9.83 13.66
N LEU A 295 -10.50 8.52 13.53
CA LEU A 295 -9.97 7.51 14.45
C LEU A 295 -8.44 7.52 14.47
N PHE A 296 -7.80 7.57 13.28
CA PHE A 296 -6.35 7.72 13.18
C PHE A 296 -5.87 9.00 13.85
N SER A 297 -6.50 10.14 13.55
CA SER A 297 -6.10 11.45 14.08
C SER A 297 -6.21 11.49 15.61
N LEU A 298 -7.33 11.00 16.15
CA LEU A 298 -7.54 10.89 17.60
C LEU A 298 -6.49 9.98 18.25
N SER A 299 -6.14 8.88 17.58
CA SER A 299 -5.09 7.97 18.04
C SER A 299 -3.73 8.67 18.06
N MET A 300 -3.41 9.49 17.07
CA MET A 300 -2.15 10.24 17.04
C MET A 300 -2.09 11.31 18.14
N PHE A 301 -3.19 11.98 18.45
CA PHE A 301 -3.24 12.95 19.56
C PHE A 301 -3.21 12.30 20.93
N SER A 302 -3.77 11.10 21.08
CA SER A 302 -3.77 10.40 22.37
C SER A 302 -2.36 9.99 22.84
N THR A 303 -1.35 10.02 21.95
CA THR A 303 0.08 9.85 22.28
C THR A 303 0.59 10.85 23.33
N ILE A 304 -0.14 11.91 23.67
CA ILE A 304 0.14 12.81 24.81
C ILE A 304 0.01 12.05 26.15
N PHE A 305 -0.94 11.13 26.23
CA PHE A 305 -1.29 10.42 27.46
C PHE A 305 -0.61 9.04 27.56
N VAL A 306 0.04 8.59 26.49
CA VAL A 306 0.72 7.30 26.44
C VAL A 306 2.06 7.40 27.20
N ARG A 307 2.16 6.63 28.29
CA ARG A 307 3.37 6.57 29.14
C ARG A 307 3.96 5.16 29.27
N SER A 308 3.27 4.16 28.74
CA SER A 308 3.70 2.76 28.78
C SER A 308 3.60 2.13 27.38
N GLU A 309 4.51 1.19 27.14
CA GLU A 309 4.54 0.27 26.02
C GLU A 309 3.20 -0.45 25.82
N THR A 310 2.53 -0.87 26.89
CA THR A 310 1.25 -1.59 26.78
C THR A 310 0.15 -0.69 26.21
N THR A 311 0.08 0.56 26.67
CA THR A 311 -0.88 1.53 26.15
C THR A 311 -0.59 1.86 24.68
N ALA A 312 0.68 1.92 24.29
CA ALA A 312 1.07 2.15 22.90
C ALA A 312 0.74 0.95 21.99
N ILE A 313 0.87 -0.29 22.47
CA ILE A 313 0.46 -1.50 21.74
C ILE A 313 -1.06 -1.54 21.55
N VAL A 314 -1.84 -1.16 22.58
CA VAL A 314 -3.30 -1.02 22.45
C VAL A 314 -3.67 0.06 21.44
N LEU A 315 -2.96 1.18 21.44
CA LEU A 315 -3.13 2.24 20.44
C LEU A 315 -2.89 1.73 19.01
N ALA A 316 -1.89 0.87 18.81
CA ALA A 316 -1.58 0.27 17.53
C ALA A 316 -2.76 -0.56 16.96
N ALA A 317 -3.56 -1.19 17.82
CA ALA A 317 -4.77 -1.91 17.40
C ALA A 317 -5.81 -0.96 16.79
N PHE A 318 -6.08 0.19 17.42
CA PHE A 318 -7.02 1.20 16.91
C PHE A 318 -6.54 1.82 15.58
N VAL A 319 -5.24 2.06 15.48
CA VAL A 319 -4.63 2.53 14.25
C VAL A 319 -4.75 1.48 13.13
N GLY A 320 -4.63 0.19 13.46
CA GLY A 320 -4.84 -0.94 12.55
C GLY A 320 -6.22 -0.92 11.89
N ILE A 321 -7.27 -0.59 12.64
CA ILE A 321 -8.63 -0.43 12.10
C ILE A 321 -8.67 0.64 11.00
N SER A 322 -7.99 1.77 11.22
CA SER A 322 -7.95 2.90 10.28
C SER A 322 -7.17 2.58 9.00
N TRP A 323 -6.20 1.66 9.06
CA TRP A 323 -5.37 1.27 7.93
C TRP A 323 -6.16 0.59 6.81
N ALA A 324 -7.13 -0.26 7.17
CA ALA A 324 -7.95 -1.00 6.20
C ALA A 324 -8.67 -0.06 5.21
N GLY A 325 -9.23 1.05 5.70
CA GLY A 325 -9.87 2.04 4.82
C GLY A 325 -8.88 2.74 3.90
N THR A 326 -7.67 3.01 4.38
CA THR A 326 -6.61 3.69 3.62
C THR A 326 -6.18 2.88 2.39
N LEU A 327 -6.17 1.54 2.49
CA LEU A 327 -5.76 0.66 1.39
C LEU A 327 -6.89 0.26 0.44
N TRP A 328 -8.16 0.36 0.84
CA TRP A 328 -9.28 -0.15 0.03
C TRP A 328 -10.16 0.97 -0.55
N ILE A 329 -10.57 1.95 0.26
CA ILE A 329 -11.55 2.97 -0.13
C ILE A 329 -11.13 3.79 -1.36
N PRO A 330 -9.88 4.28 -1.48
CA PRO A 330 -9.46 5.10 -2.61
C PRO A 330 -9.60 4.35 -3.94
N PHE A 331 -9.18 3.08 -3.95
CA PHE A 331 -9.30 2.22 -5.13
C PHE A 331 -10.74 1.84 -5.43
N ALA A 332 -11.59 1.68 -4.40
CA ALA A 332 -13.02 1.48 -4.60
C ALA A 332 -13.71 2.70 -5.23
N LEU A 333 -13.26 3.93 -4.89
CA LEU A 333 -13.78 5.17 -5.45
C LEU A 333 -13.26 5.43 -6.88
N ILE A 334 -11.95 5.30 -7.10
CA ILE A 334 -11.32 5.52 -8.41
C ILE A 334 -11.66 4.39 -9.40
N GLY A 335 -11.92 3.18 -8.89
CA GLY A 335 -12.12 1.98 -9.70
C GLY A 335 -13.25 2.10 -10.71
N LYS A 336 -14.31 2.88 -10.43
CA LYS A 336 -15.40 3.14 -11.39
C LYS A 336 -14.95 3.99 -12.57
N ASP A 337 -14.14 5.03 -12.32
CA ASP A 337 -13.64 5.92 -13.37
C ASP A 337 -12.57 5.22 -14.23
N VAL A 338 -11.71 4.42 -13.61
CA VAL A 338 -10.74 3.57 -14.31
C VAL A 338 -11.44 2.50 -15.15
N ALA A 339 -12.49 1.89 -14.60
CA ALA A 339 -13.32 0.91 -15.28
C ALA A 339 -13.94 1.46 -16.57
N ALA A 340 -14.59 2.63 -16.49
CA ALA A 340 -15.22 3.28 -17.64
C ALA A 340 -14.21 3.60 -18.75
N ARG A 341 -12.99 4.01 -18.38
CA ARG A 341 -11.92 4.35 -19.34
C ARG A 341 -11.31 3.12 -19.98
N ASN A 342 -11.12 2.04 -19.21
CA ASN A 342 -10.67 0.76 -19.76
C ASN A 342 -11.69 0.18 -20.75
N GLU A 343 -12.98 0.38 -20.52
CA GLU A 343 -14.05 -0.01 -21.47
C GLU A 343 -13.98 0.81 -22.76
N ILE A 344 -13.84 2.14 -22.68
CA ILE A 344 -13.62 3.00 -23.86
C ILE A 344 -12.39 2.54 -24.65
N ASN A 345 -11.28 2.24 -23.96
CA ASN A 345 -10.06 1.75 -24.60
C ASN A 345 -10.28 0.41 -25.29
N ALA A 346 -11.08 -0.49 -24.71
CA ALA A 346 -11.42 -1.77 -25.34
C ALA A 346 -12.19 -1.56 -26.66
N HIS A 347 -13.18 -0.65 -26.67
CA HIS A 347 -13.92 -0.31 -27.88
C HIS A 347 -13.05 0.35 -28.96
N VAL A 348 -12.06 1.17 -28.58
CA VAL A 348 -11.05 1.72 -29.52
C VAL A 348 -10.22 0.60 -30.13
N LEU A 349 -9.81 -0.41 -29.33
CA LEU A 349 -9.04 -1.56 -29.80
C LEU A 349 -9.83 -2.46 -30.74
N GLU A 350 -11.12 -2.64 -30.47
CA GLU A 350 -12.06 -3.38 -31.32
C GLU A 350 -12.40 -2.60 -32.62
N GLY A 351 -11.90 -1.37 -32.77
CA GLY A 351 -12.13 -0.52 -33.94
C GLY A 351 -13.52 0.12 -33.98
N GLU A 352 -14.27 0.08 -32.88
CA GLU A 352 -15.60 0.66 -32.74
C GLU A 352 -15.57 2.18 -32.46
N LEU A 353 -14.47 2.66 -31.87
CA LEU A 353 -14.25 4.07 -31.52
C LEU A 353 -12.94 4.61 -32.14
N GLU A 354 -12.85 5.93 -32.28
CA GLU A 354 -11.65 6.55 -32.83
C GLU A 354 -10.47 6.52 -31.84
N PRO A 355 -9.22 6.31 -32.31
CA PRO A 355 -8.02 6.31 -31.45
C PRO A 355 -7.81 7.58 -30.63
N ALA A 356 -8.36 8.71 -31.09
CA ALA A 356 -8.33 9.98 -30.35
C ALA A 356 -9.11 9.95 -29.03
N GLN A 357 -9.98 8.95 -28.83
CA GLN A 357 -10.79 8.76 -27.63
C GLN A 357 -10.12 7.84 -26.59
N GLN A 358 -8.91 7.34 -26.87
CA GLN A 358 -8.17 6.49 -25.93
C GLN A 358 -7.75 7.31 -24.69
N ASP A 359 -8.28 6.93 -23.52
CA ASP A 359 -8.07 7.62 -22.26
C ASP A 359 -7.10 6.81 -21.38
N GLN A 360 -6.07 7.46 -20.83
CA GLN A 360 -5.01 6.76 -20.12
C GLN A 360 -5.38 6.46 -18.67
N ALA A 361 -6.03 5.32 -18.42
CA ALA A 361 -6.21 4.77 -17.08
C ALA A 361 -4.89 4.67 -16.29
N GLY A 362 -3.80 4.33 -16.97
CA GLY A 362 -2.45 4.31 -16.39
C GLY A 362 -1.99 5.69 -15.87
N ALA A 363 -2.38 6.79 -16.53
CA ALA A 363 -2.05 8.14 -16.08
C ALA A 363 -2.81 8.52 -14.79
N ILE A 364 -4.07 8.11 -14.64
CA ILE A 364 -4.81 8.24 -13.36
C ILE A 364 -4.09 7.50 -12.25
N MET A 365 -3.76 6.23 -12.47
CA MET A 365 -3.10 5.40 -11.47
C MET A 365 -1.72 5.95 -11.10
N GLY A 366 -0.98 6.47 -12.09
CA GLY A 366 0.29 7.17 -11.88
C GLY A 366 0.13 8.43 -11.03
N LEU A 367 -0.89 9.26 -11.28
CA LEU A 367 -1.13 10.46 -10.48
C LEU A 367 -1.62 10.12 -9.07
N HIS A 368 -2.47 9.11 -8.91
CA HIS A 368 -2.87 8.62 -7.59
C HIS A 368 -1.66 8.12 -6.78
N ASN A 369 -0.79 7.32 -7.38
CA ASN A 369 0.45 6.90 -6.73
C ASN A 369 1.37 8.09 -6.40
N SER A 370 1.41 9.11 -7.25
CA SER A 370 2.15 10.35 -6.98
C SER A 370 1.57 11.11 -5.80
N ALA A 371 0.24 11.16 -5.67
CA ALA A 371 -0.45 11.75 -4.52
C ALA A 371 -0.18 11.00 -3.20
N ILE A 372 0.21 9.72 -3.27
CA ILE A 372 0.62 8.92 -2.12
C ILE A 372 2.09 9.17 -1.74
N SER A 373 2.98 9.29 -2.72
CA SER A 373 4.44 9.35 -2.49
C SER A 373 4.97 10.77 -2.28
N ALA A 374 4.51 11.75 -3.05
CA ALA A 374 4.90 13.16 -2.92
C ALA A 374 4.78 13.73 -1.48
N PRO A 375 3.68 13.50 -0.74
CA PRO A 375 3.57 14.02 0.63
C PRO A 375 4.59 13.43 1.61
N GLN A 376 5.15 12.25 1.33
CA GLN A 376 6.12 11.60 2.23
C GLN A 376 7.43 12.38 2.31
N ILE A 377 7.82 13.08 1.23
CA ILE A 377 9.00 13.97 1.23
C ILE A 377 8.78 15.12 2.23
N ILE A 378 7.59 15.72 2.21
CA ILE A 378 7.21 16.80 3.12
C ILE A 378 7.17 16.27 4.56
N ALA A 379 6.57 15.10 4.77
CA ALA A 379 6.48 14.47 6.08
C ALA A 379 7.86 14.11 6.65
N ALA A 380 8.79 13.63 5.82
CA ALA A 380 10.17 13.32 6.22
C ALA A 380 10.90 14.59 6.67
N LEU A 381 10.82 15.68 5.89
CA LEU A 381 11.43 16.97 6.26
C LEU A 381 10.82 17.52 7.56
N ALA A 382 9.49 17.50 7.69
CA ALA A 382 8.81 17.94 8.89
C ALA A 382 9.21 17.09 10.11
N SER A 383 9.31 15.77 9.95
CA SER A 383 9.75 14.86 11.02
C SER A 383 11.17 15.16 11.47
N GLY A 384 12.09 15.40 10.53
CA GLY A 384 13.47 15.80 10.84
C GLY A 384 13.54 17.11 11.64
N ILE A 385 12.75 18.11 11.27
CA ILE A 385 12.67 19.39 12.00
C ILE A 385 12.10 19.17 13.42
N ILE A 386 11.03 18.38 13.56
CA ILE A 386 10.41 18.10 14.87
C ILE A 386 11.40 17.37 15.79
N LEU A 387 12.11 16.36 15.27
CA LEU A 387 13.09 15.61 16.05
C LEU A 387 14.29 16.47 16.47
N TRP A 388 14.68 17.43 15.62
CA TRP A 388 15.70 18.42 15.97
C TRP A 388 15.23 19.38 17.08
N LEU A 389 13.98 19.86 17.01
CA LEU A 389 13.41 20.79 18.00
C LEU A 389 13.08 20.11 19.33
N VAL A 390 12.68 18.84 19.32
CA VAL A 390 12.23 18.10 20.52
C VAL A 390 12.94 16.74 20.61
N PRO A 391 14.23 16.69 21.03
CA PRO A 391 15.01 15.45 20.97
C PRO A 391 14.53 14.33 21.90
N ARG A 392 13.93 14.66 23.05
CA ARG A 392 13.51 13.65 24.05
C ARG A 392 12.15 13.02 23.76
N ASP A 393 11.19 13.82 23.31
CA ASP A 393 9.79 13.40 23.07
C ASP A 393 9.38 13.50 21.59
N GLY A 394 10.34 13.69 20.69
CA GLY A 394 10.09 14.06 19.30
C GLY A 394 9.26 13.05 18.53
N LEU A 395 9.42 11.75 18.78
CA LEU A 395 8.63 10.70 18.11
C LEU A 395 7.12 10.87 18.33
N GLY A 396 6.71 11.24 19.54
CA GLY A 396 5.29 11.52 19.85
C GLY A 396 4.79 12.77 19.13
N TRP A 397 5.62 13.81 19.00
CA TRP A 397 5.29 15.01 18.25
C TRP A 397 5.18 14.78 16.74
N VAL A 398 6.05 13.93 16.19
CA VAL A 398 5.97 13.49 14.78
C VAL A 398 4.64 12.80 14.51
N MET A 399 4.20 11.90 15.40
CA MET A 399 2.88 11.25 15.28
C MET A 399 1.74 12.27 15.33
N ARG A 400 1.78 13.25 16.24
CA ARG A 400 0.74 14.29 16.37
C ARG A 400 0.68 15.22 15.16
N PHE A 401 1.83 15.59 14.59
CA PHE A 401 1.88 16.29 13.30
C PHE A 401 1.14 15.47 12.23
N GLY A 402 1.37 14.15 12.21
CA GLY A 402 0.64 13.26 11.33
C GLY A 402 -0.88 13.30 11.57
N GLY A 403 -1.32 13.33 12.83
CA GLY A 403 -2.71 13.52 13.21
C GLY A 403 -3.34 14.82 12.66
N CYS A 404 -2.63 15.95 12.71
CA CYS A 404 -3.10 17.21 12.11
C CYS A 404 -3.30 17.08 10.59
N SER A 405 -2.38 16.41 9.90
CA SER A 405 -2.50 16.15 8.47
C SER A 405 -3.72 15.28 8.15
N THR A 406 -3.92 14.21 8.91
CA THR A 406 -5.05 13.31 8.70
C THR A 406 -6.40 13.94 9.06
N LEU A 407 -6.45 14.93 9.96
CA LEU A 407 -7.66 15.75 10.15
C LEU A 407 -8.03 16.52 8.88
N ALA A 408 -7.06 17.06 8.15
CA ALA A 408 -7.32 17.68 6.85
C ALA A 408 -7.87 16.64 5.86
N ALA A 409 -7.31 15.43 5.83
CA ALA A 409 -7.82 14.32 5.01
C ALA A 409 -9.28 13.97 5.38
N ALA A 410 -9.62 13.88 6.67
CA ALA A 410 -10.99 13.65 7.14
C ALA A 410 -11.94 14.78 6.68
N TRP A 411 -11.50 16.03 6.76
CA TRP A 411 -12.29 17.17 6.29
C TRP A 411 -12.57 17.09 4.79
N PHE A 412 -11.54 16.83 3.97
CA PHE A 412 -11.73 16.65 2.52
C PHE A 412 -12.64 15.46 2.20
N ALA A 413 -12.45 14.31 2.85
CA ALA A 413 -13.28 13.13 2.66
C ALA A 413 -14.76 13.41 2.98
N SER A 414 -15.04 14.18 4.04
CA SER A 414 -16.41 14.58 4.41
C SER A 414 -17.07 15.52 3.39
N LYS A 415 -16.27 16.23 2.57
CA LYS A 415 -16.73 17.20 1.59
C LYS A 415 -16.90 16.62 0.19
N MET A 416 -16.46 15.39 -0.06
CA MET A 416 -16.60 14.72 -1.36
C MET A 416 -18.06 14.53 -1.80
N GLU A 417 -19.02 14.62 -0.88
CA GLU A 417 -20.45 14.56 -1.17
C GLU A 417 -21.17 15.90 -1.20
N ALA A 418 -20.57 16.95 -0.63
CA ALA A 418 -21.23 18.26 -0.50
C ALA A 418 -21.25 19.06 -1.82
N ARG A 419 -20.81 18.46 -2.92
CA ARG A 419 -20.62 19.02 -4.25
C ARG A 419 -20.94 17.94 -5.29
#